data_AF-A0AA96JEH3-F1
#
_entry.id   AF-A0AA96JEH3-F1
#
_cell.length_a   1.000
_cell.length_b   1.000
_cell.length_c   1.000
_cell.angle_alpha   90.00
_cell.angle_beta   90.00
_cell.angle_gamma   90.00
#
_symmetry.space_group_name_H-M   'P 1'
#
loop_
_entity.id
_entity.type
_entity.pdbx_description
1 polymer ?
#
loop_
_entity_poly.entity_id
_entity_poly.type
_entity_poly.pdbx_seq_one_letter_code
_entity_poly.pdbx_strand_id
1 'polypeptide(L)'
;MPEADIRPRPDIVALLCGADLKRRPDTNTYSHRDGRPFSKEEQALAFTATRVELEEVSAQLARYREYRRAMEEAPEAFRRFLAPFMEQLTEKNLGNAVQLMSVDERTEFDRLLGLLIDPVRPFTPYDF
;
A
#
# COMPACT_ATOMS: atom_id res chain seq x y z
N MET A 1 -19.42 2.68 32.80
CA MET A 1 -19.15 1.54 31.90
C MET A 1 -17.67 1.60 31.60
N PRO A 2 -16.87 0.55 31.89
CA PRO A 2 -15.44 0.64 31.61
C PRO A 2 -15.28 0.72 30.08
N GLU A 3 -14.55 1.72 29.60
CA GLU A 3 -14.00 1.73 28.25
C GLU A 3 -13.04 0.55 28.18
N ALA A 4 -13.56 -0.62 27.84
CA ALA A 4 -12.73 -1.72 27.40
C ALA A 4 -11.87 -1.15 26.27
N ASP A 5 -10.56 -1.39 26.34
CA ASP A 5 -9.59 -1.06 25.31
C ASP A 5 -10.09 -1.67 23.98
N ILE A 6 -10.87 -0.90 23.19
CA ILE A 6 -11.51 -1.38 21.95
C ILE A 6 -10.44 -1.40 20.87
N ARG A 7 -9.47 -2.30 21.00
CA ARG A 7 -8.49 -2.53 19.95
C ARG A 7 -9.13 -3.38 18.85
N PRO A 8 -8.88 -3.07 17.57
CA PRO A 8 -9.39 -3.89 16.49
C PRO A 8 -8.77 -5.29 16.56
N ARG A 9 -9.60 -6.33 16.41
CA ARG A 9 -9.15 -7.72 16.34
C ARG A 9 -8.41 -7.95 15.02
N PRO A 10 -7.08 -8.27 15.04
CA PRO A 10 -6.28 -8.33 13.82
C PRO A 10 -6.71 -9.40 12.81
N ASP A 11 -7.25 -10.52 13.29
CA ASP A 11 -7.77 -11.62 12.46
C ASP A 11 -8.97 -11.19 11.62
N ILE A 12 -9.88 -10.38 12.19
CA ILE A 12 -11.02 -9.81 11.46
C ILE A 12 -10.55 -8.78 10.45
N VAL A 13 -9.65 -7.88 10.86
CA VAL A 13 -9.09 -6.87 9.95
C VAL A 13 -8.41 -7.56 8.77
N ALA A 14 -7.58 -8.57 9.02
CA ALA A 14 -6.89 -9.29 7.96
C ALA A 14 -7.85 -10.01 7.01
N LEU A 15 -8.87 -10.68 7.53
CA LEU A 15 -9.91 -11.33 6.74
C LEU A 15 -10.64 -10.33 5.83
N LEU A 16 -11.08 -9.20 6.38
CA LEU A 16 -11.83 -8.19 5.62
C LEU A 16 -10.96 -7.45 4.60
N CYS A 17 -9.69 -7.21 4.92
CA CYS A 17 -8.70 -6.65 4.02
C CYS A 17 -8.47 -7.54 2.78
N GLY A 18 -8.47 -8.87 2.97
CA GLY A 18 -8.34 -9.88 1.92
C GLY A 18 -9.62 -10.20 1.14
N ALA A 19 -10.75 -9.61 1.53
CA ALA A 19 -12.06 -9.90 0.94
C ALA A 19 -12.37 -9.08 -0.32
N ASP A 20 -13.11 -9.67 -1.24
CA ASP A 20 -14.05 -8.97 -2.11
C ASP A 20 -15.41 -8.90 -1.40
N LEU A 21 -15.72 -7.72 -0.88
CA LEU A 21 -16.95 -7.45 -0.13
C LEU A 21 -18.18 -7.33 -1.05
N LYS A 22 -18.04 -7.54 -2.36
CA LYS A 22 -19.18 -7.71 -3.25
C LYS A 22 -19.86 -9.05 -2.94
N ARG A 23 -21.05 -8.97 -2.36
CA ARG A 23 -21.90 -10.12 -2.12
C ARG A 23 -22.22 -10.81 -3.45
N ARG A 24 -21.78 -12.05 -3.62
CA ARG A 24 -22.09 -12.79 -4.84
C ARG A 24 -23.53 -13.32 -4.80
N PRO A 25 -24.34 -13.17 -5.88
CA PRO A 25 -25.73 -13.62 -5.88
C PRO A 25 -25.89 -15.15 -5.83
N ASP A 26 -24.91 -15.89 -6.33
CA ASP A 26 -24.93 -17.36 -6.47
C ASP A 26 -24.74 -18.10 -5.13
N THR A 27 -23.87 -17.56 -4.28
CA THR A 27 -23.43 -18.15 -3.01
C THR A 27 -23.93 -17.35 -1.81
N ASN A 28 -24.37 -16.11 -2.05
CA ASN A 28 -24.87 -15.18 -1.06
C ASN A 28 -23.86 -14.79 0.04
N THR A 29 -22.57 -15.10 -0.19
CA THR A 29 -21.45 -14.84 0.73
C THR A 29 -20.51 -13.80 0.16
N TYR A 30 -19.63 -13.27 1.02
CA TYR A 30 -18.41 -12.62 0.57
C TYR A 30 -17.45 -13.64 -0.03
N SER A 31 -16.45 -13.13 -0.75
CA SER A 31 -15.41 -13.94 -1.36
C SER A 31 -14.04 -13.38 -0.98
N HIS A 32 -13.03 -14.22 -1.02
CA HIS A 32 -11.64 -13.80 -1.02
C HIS A 32 -11.31 -13.13 -2.37
N ARG A 33 -10.27 -12.29 -2.42
CA ARG A 33 -9.83 -11.63 -3.67
C ARG A 33 -9.40 -12.60 -4.78
N ASP A 34 -9.04 -13.84 -4.43
CA ASP A 34 -8.75 -14.92 -5.38
C ASP A 34 -10.03 -15.53 -6.02
N GLY A 35 -11.23 -15.08 -5.58
CA GLY A 35 -12.52 -15.53 -6.08
C GLY A 35 -13.12 -16.71 -5.32
N ARG A 36 -12.42 -17.27 -4.32
CA ARG A 36 -12.94 -18.34 -3.46
C ARG A 36 -14.03 -17.78 -2.53
N PRO A 37 -15.22 -18.42 -2.42
CA PRO A 37 -16.24 -17.96 -1.48
C PRO A 37 -15.77 -18.15 -0.03
N PHE A 38 -16.26 -17.30 0.86
CA PHE A 38 -16.02 -17.45 2.29
C PHE A 38 -16.61 -18.77 2.81
N SER A 39 -15.91 -19.39 3.75
CA SER A 39 -16.47 -20.46 4.57
C SER A 39 -17.56 -19.91 5.49
N LYS A 40 -18.36 -20.80 6.10
CA LYS A 40 -19.37 -20.37 7.09
C LYS A 40 -18.75 -19.66 8.29
N GLU A 41 -17.57 -20.11 8.72
CA GLU A 41 -16.84 -19.53 9.85
C GLU A 41 -16.27 -18.15 9.48
N GLU A 42 -15.66 -18.01 8.30
CA GLU A 42 -15.18 -16.73 7.78
C GLU A 42 -16.33 -15.73 7.64
N GLN A 43 -17.48 -16.16 7.10
CA GLN A 43 -18.66 -15.31 6.95
C GLN A 43 -19.23 -14.88 8.30
N ALA A 44 -19.34 -15.81 9.26
CA ALA A 44 -19.81 -15.50 10.60
C ALA A 44 -18.86 -14.51 11.30
N LEU A 45 -17.55 -14.75 11.21
CA LEU A 45 -16.52 -13.89 11.79
C LEU A 45 -16.59 -12.47 11.20
N ALA A 46 -16.69 -12.36 9.87
CA ALA A 46 -16.84 -11.08 9.17
C ALA A 46 -18.08 -10.30 9.64
N PHE A 47 -19.19 -10.97 9.96
CA PHE A 47 -20.39 -10.32 10.50
C PHE A 47 -20.29 -9.90 11.96
N THR A 48 -19.28 -10.36 12.70
CA THR A 48 -18.99 -9.85 14.05
C THR A 48 -18.11 -8.61 14.05
N ALA A 49 -17.71 -8.11 12.87
CA ALA A 49 -16.88 -6.91 12.76
C ALA A 49 -17.57 -5.70 13.37
N THR A 50 -16.85 -5.05 14.27
CA THR A 50 -17.22 -3.81 14.94
C THR A 50 -16.84 -2.60 14.09
N ARG A 51 -17.36 -1.43 14.45
CA ARG A 51 -17.00 -0.17 13.79
C ARG A 51 -15.48 0.09 13.79
N VAL A 52 -14.81 -0.18 14.91
CA VAL A 52 -13.36 0.04 15.05
C VAL A 52 -12.57 -0.84 14.07
N GLU A 53 -13.01 -2.08 13.87
CA GLU A 53 -12.38 -2.98 12.89
C GLU A 53 -12.60 -2.52 11.46
N LEU A 54 -13.80 -2.00 11.13
CA LEU A 54 -14.08 -1.43 9.80
C LEU A 54 -13.29 -0.14 9.53
N GLU A 55 -13.08 0.70 10.55
CA GLU A 55 -12.23 1.89 10.50
C GLU A 55 -10.76 1.48 10.26
N GLU A 56 -10.25 0.48 10.96
CA GLU A 56 -8.90 -0.03 10.76
C GLU A 56 -8.72 -0.64 9.36
N VAL A 57 -9.69 -1.44 8.87
CA VAL A 57 -9.67 -1.96 7.48
C VAL A 57 -9.59 -0.81 6.48
N SER A 58 -10.35 0.27 6.71
CA SER A 58 -10.33 1.45 5.84
C SER A 58 -8.97 2.15 5.86
N ALA A 59 -8.36 2.29 7.04
CA ALA A 59 -7.02 2.87 7.19
C ALA A 59 -5.93 2.04 6.50
N GLN A 60 -5.97 0.71 6.66
CA GLN A 60 -5.05 -0.22 5.98
C GLN A 60 -5.14 -0.10 4.46
N LEU A 61 -6.36 -0.05 3.92
CA LEU A 61 -6.59 0.11 2.48
C LEU A 61 -6.15 1.49 1.98
N ALA A 62 -6.31 2.54 2.80
CA ALA A 62 -5.83 3.88 2.46
C ALA A 62 -4.29 3.91 2.37
N ARG A 63 -3.57 3.38 3.38
CA ARG A 63 -2.10 3.28 3.36
C ARG A 63 -1.59 2.54 2.13
N TYR A 64 -2.21 1.41 1.78
CA TYR A 64 -1.83 0.67 0.57
C TYR A 64 -2.10 1.44 -0.73
N ARG A 65 -3.21 2.20 -0.80
CA ARG A 65 -3.49 3.05 -1.97
C ARG A 65 -2.47 4.18 -2.10
N GLU A 66 -2.06 4.78 -0.99
CA GLU A 66 -1.00 5.80 -0.96
C GLU A 66 0.34 5.23 -1.41
N TYR A 67 0.73 4.05 -0.92
CA TYR A 67 1.92 3.34 -1.39
C TYR A 67 1.86 3.09 -2.91
N ARG A 68 0.74 2.54 -3.41
CA ARG A 68 0.57 2.29 -4.84
C ARG A 68 0.66 3.56 -5.68
N ARG A 69 0.06 4.64 -5.19
CA ARG A 69 0.13 5.94 -5.84
C ARG A 69 1.57 6.45 -5.91
N ALA A 70 2.33 6.32 -4.83
CA ALA A 70 3.75 6.69 -4.80
C ALA A 70 4.57 5.89 -5.82
N MET A 71 4.32 4.57 -5.95
CA MET A 71 4.96 3.72 -6.96
C MET A 71 4.59 4.14 -8.39
N GLU A 72 3.32 4.44 -8.64
CA GLU A 72 2.81 4.88 -9.96
C GLU A 72 3.36 6.26 -10.35
N GLU A 73 3.53 7.16 -9.39
CA GLU A 73 4.07 8.52 -9.61
C GLU A 73 5.61 8.58 -9.61
N ALA A 74 6.29 7.55 -9.08
CA ALA A 74 7.76 7.52 -8.94
C ALA A 74 8.54 7.76 -10.24
N PRO A 75 8.17 7.21 -11.42
CA PRO A 75 8.91 7.45 -12.66
C PRO A 75 8.95 8.92 -13.05
N GLU A 76 7.83 9.62 -12.90
CA GLU A 76 7.74 11.03 -13.24
C GLU A 76 8.41 11.90 -12.17
N ALA A 77 8.26 11.55 -10.88
CA ALA A 77 8.98 12.21 -9.79
C ALA A 77 10.51 12.10 -9.96
N PHE A 78 11.02 10.91 -10.29
CA PHE A 78 12.43 10.66 -10.54
C PHE A 78 12.97 11.46 -11.73
N ARG A 79 12.21 11.53 -12.83
CA ARG A 79 12.57 12.35 -14.00
C ARG A 79 12.68 13.84 -13.66
N ARG A 80 11.70 14.37 -12.92
CA ARG A 80 11.70 15.78 -12.48
C ARG A 80 12.84 16.08 -11.53
N PHE A 81 13.10 15.16 -10.60
CA PHE A 81 14.20 15.26 -9.66
C PHE A 81 15.56 15.31 -10.37
N LEU A 82 15.76 14.46 -11.40
CA LEU A 82 17.02 14.41 -12.15
C LEU A 82 17.24 15.57 -13.13
N ALA A 83 16.17 16.17 -13.65
CA ALA A 83 16.23 17.20 -14.67
C ALA A 83 17.26 18.34 -14.37
N PRO A 84 17.24 19.00 -13.21
CA PRO A 84 18.18 20.11 -12.93
C PRO A 84 19.65 19.68 -12.88
N PHE A 85 19.95 18.45 -12.45
CA PHE A 85 21.32 17.93 -12.46
C PHE A 85 21.77 17.61 -13.89
N MET A 86 20.89 17.00 -14.68
CA MET A 86 21.16 16.68 -16.09
C MET A 86 21.34 17.92 -16.97
N GLU A 87 20.71 19.04 -16.63
CA GLU A 87 20.86 20.31 -17.34
C GLU A 87 22.23 20.96 -17.12
N GLN A 88 22.86 20.74 -15.96
CA GLN A 88 24.18 21.27 -15.62
C GLN A 88 25.33 20.50 -16.30
N LEU A 89 25.06 19.29 -16.79
CA LEU A 89 26.07 18.42 -17.35
C LEU A 89 26.26 18.63 -18.85
N THR A 90 27.51 18.78 -19.28
CA THR A 90 27.89 18.71 -20.69
C THR A 90 27.68 17.29 -21.25
N GLU A 91 28.05 16.28 -20.47
CA GLU A 91 27.80 14.87 -20.77
C GLU A 91 26.71 14.33 -19.84
N LYS A 92 25.52 14.07 -20.41
CA LYS A 92 24.31 13.66 -19.67
C LYS A 92 24.37 12.18 -19.27
N ASN A 93 25.13 11.90 -18.22
CA ASN A 93 25.27 10.58 -17.62
C ASN A 93 24.76 10.63 -16.18
N LEU A 94 23.97 9.62 -15.78
CA LEU A 94 23.45 9.49 -14.42
C LEU A 94 24.55 9.47 -13.35
N GLY A 95 25.67 8.79 -13.62
CA GLY A 95 26.81 8.75 -12.71
C GLY A 95 27.41 10.14 -12.47
N ASN A 96 27.43 11.00 -13.49
CA ASN A 96 27.87 12.39 -13.37
C ASN A 96 26.85 13.21 -12.59
N ALA A 97 25.54 12.97 -12.80
CA ALA A 97 24.48 13.69 -12.08
C ALA A 97 24.54 13.39 -10.57
N VAL A 98 24.80 12.13 -10.20
CA VAL A 98 24.95 11.72 -8.78
C VAL A 98 26.16 12.40 -8.12
N GLN A 99 27.20 12.76 -8.87
CA GLN A 99 28.34 13.50 -8.33
C GLN A 99 28.00 14.95 -7.96
N LEU A 100 26.97 15.54 -8.58
CA LEU A 100 26.50 16.89 -8.27
C LEU A 100 25.58 16.95 -7.04
N MET A 101 25.04 15.81 -6.62
CA MET A 101 24.07 15.73 -5.52
C MET A 101 24.75 15.83 -4.15
N SER A 102 24.16 16.64 -3.28
CA SER A 102 24.38 16.64 -1.84
C SER A 102 23.93 15.33 -1.18
N VAL A 103 24.23 15.17 0.11
CA VAL A 103 23.83 13.97 0.88
C VAL A 103 22.32 13.82 0.95
N ASP A 104 21.59 14.93 1.14
CA ASP A 104 20.13 14.91 1.23
C ASP A 104 19.50 14.56 -0.13
N GLU A 105 20.05 15.12 -1.22
CA GLU A 105 19.62 14.80 -2.58
C GLU A 105 19.93 13.35 -2.95
N ARG A 106 21.06 12.79 -2.51
CA ARG A 106 21.36 11.37 -2.68
C ARG A 106 20.38 10.48 -1.93
N THR A 107 19.95 10.90 -0.74
CA THR A 107 18.95 10.15 0.04
C THR A 107 17.60 10.11 -0.69
N GLU A 108 17.16 11.24 -1.25
CA GLU A 108 15.92 11.27 -2.05
C GLU A 108 16.08 10.52 -3.38
N PHE A 109 17.25 10.60 -4.01
CA PHE A 109 17.59 9.82 -5.20
C PHE A 109 17.45 8.31 -4.93
N ASP A 110 18.07 7.81 -3.86
CA ASP A 110 18.03 6.39 -3.49
C ASP A 110 16.60 5.95 -3.15
N ARG A 111 15.83 6.80 -2.47
CA ARG A 111 14.41 6.55 -2.19
C ARG A 111 13.59 6.42 -3.48
N LEU A 112 13.70 7.37 -4.41
CA LEU A 112 12.97 7.34 -5.67
C LEU A 112 13.43 6.19 -6.57
N LEU A 113 14.73 5.90 -6.62
CA LEU A 113 15.28 4.76 -7.33
C LEU A 113 14.74 3.44 -6.77
N GLY A 114 14.67 3.31 -5.44
CA GLY A 114 14.06 2.17 -4.76
C GLY A 114 12.62 1.92 -5.21
N LEU A 115 11.80 2.97 -5.31
CA LEU A 115 10.42 2.87 -5.81
C LEU A 115 10.33 2.43 -7.28
N LEU A 116 11.38 2.63 -8.09
CA LEU A 116 11.39 2.22 -9.50
C LEU A 116 11.83 0.77 -9.71
N ILE A 117 12.78 0.30 -8.90
CA ILE A 117 13.39 -1.03 -9.07
C ILE A 117 12.66 -2.10 -8.27
N ASP A 118 12.02 -1.73 -7.16
CA ASP A 118 11.32 -2.69 -6.33
C ASP A 118 10.00 -3.11 -7.00
N PRO A 119 9.69 -4.42 -7.04
CA PRO A 119 8.38 -4.86 -7.47
C PRO A 119 7.31 -4.32 -6.52
N VAL A 120 6.15 -3.96 -7.06
CA VAL A 120 4.99 -3.55 -6.26
C VAL A 120 4.66 -4.66 -5.27
N ARG A 121 4.73 -4.34 -3.98
CA ARG A 121 4.42 -5.29 -2.91
C ARG A 121 2.93 -5.64 -2.97
N PRO A 122 2.56 -6.92 -2.85
CA PRO A 122 1.15 -7.28 -2.70
C PRO A 122 0.60 -6.67 -1.41
N PHE A 123 -0.72 -6.45 -1.37
CA PHE A 123 -1.36 -5.96 -0.15
C PHE A 123 -1.33 -7.04 0.93
N THR A 124 -0.68 -6.71 2.05
CA THR A 124 -0.64 -7.48 3.29
C THR A 124 -1.04 -6.55 4.43
N PRO A 125 -2.05 -6.91 5.24
CA PRO A 125 -2.46 -6.09 6.38
C PRO A 125 -1.30 -5.86 7.35
N TYR A 126 -1.16 -4.62 7.83
CA TYR A 126 -0.13 -4.18 8.79
C TYR A 126 1.31 -4.07 8.26
N ASP A 127 1.53 -4.22 6.95
CA ASP A 127 2.86 -4.10 6.30
C ASP A 127 3.11 -2.75 5.60
N PHE A 128 2.17 -1.80 5.69
CA PHE A 128 2.20 -0.49 5.01
C PHE A 128 1.87 0.66 5.97
#